data_AF-W2R5I4-F1
#
_entry.id   AF-W2R5I4-F1
#
_cell.length_a   1.000
_cell.length_b   1.000
_cell.length_c   1.000
_cell.angle_alpha   90.00
_cell.angle_beta   90.00
_cell.angle_gamma   90.00
#
_symmetry.space_group_name_H-M   'P 1'
#
loop_
_entity.id
_entity.type
_entity.pdbx_description
1 polymer ?
#
loop_
_entity_poly.entity_id
_entity_poly.type
_entity_poly.pdbx_seq_one_letter_code
_entity_poly.pdbx_strand_id
1 'polypeptide(L)' 'MRGSTCFEWDYSTSRVTRVVSQSDMLAPMLVLLDNMEDVARVFEQALISPELQWKRVLYYNALPLRCSISTHSSTPKLY' A
#
# COMPACT_ATOMS: atom_id res chain seq x y z
N MET A 1 -7.40 15.24 0.37
CA MET A 1 -6.85 13.99 0.92
C MET A 1 -5.49 14.30 1.55
N ARG A 2 -5.31 14.00 2.84
CA ARG A 2 -3.99 14.10 3.49
C ARG A 2 -3.41 12.70 3.60
N GLY A 3 -2.15 12.55 3.20
CA GLY A 3 -1.44 11.28 3.25
C GLY A 3 0.05 11.46 3.41
N SER A 4 0.73 10.37 3.71
CA SER A 4 2.18 10.29 3.82
C SER A 4 2.69 8.96 3.27
N THR A 5 3.91 8.97 2.76
CA THR A 5 4.62 7.77 2.34
C THR A 5 6.00 7.77 3.00
N CYS A 6 6.31 6.67 3.68
CA CYS A 6 7.59 6.42 4.31
C CYS A 6 8.34 5.34 3.53
N PHE A 7 9.62 5.59 3.26
CA PHE A 7 10.54 4.65 2.62
C PHE A 7 11.58 4.22 3.66
N GLU A 8 11.63 2.93 3.94
CA GLU A 8 12.65 2.35 4.79
C GLU A 8 13.86 1.99 3.92
N TRP A 9 15.00 2.60 4.24
CA TRP A 9 16.25 2.41 3.52
C TRP A 9 17.19 1.50 4.31
N ASP A 10 17.69 0.46 3.67
CA ASP A 10 18.75 -0.39 4.20
C ASP A 10 20.10 0.08 3.68
N TYR A 11 20.91 0.61 4.59
CA TYR A 11 22.26 1.08 4.30
C TYR A 11 23.23 -0.05 3.90
N SER A 12 22.99 -1.28 4.36
CA SER A 12 23.88 -2.41 4.07
C SER A 12 23.76 -2.88 2.62
N THR A 13 22.54 -2.90 2.08
CA THR A 13 22.28 -3.29 0.69
C THR A 13 22.14 -2.10 -0.25
N SER A 14 22.11 -0.87 0.29
CA SER A 14 21.84 0.37 -0.45
C SER A 14 20.54 0.29 -1.25
N ARG A 15 19.47 -0.20 -0.61
CA ARG A 15 18.16 -0.40 -1.24
C ARG A 15 17.03 0.00 -0.29
N VAL A 16 15.89 0.36 -0.88
CA VAL A 16 14.62 0.47 -0.13
C VAL A 16 14.12 -0.94 0.17
N THR A 17 13.88 -1.24 1.44
CA THR A 17 13.37 -2.54 1.90
C THR A 17 11.86 -2.51 2.15
N ARG A 18 11.31 -1.34 2.46
CA ARG A 18 9.89 -1.20 2.76
C ARG A 18 9.34 0.15 2.30
N VAL A 19 8.10 0.12 1.81
CA VAL A 19 7.31 1.32 1.52
C VAL A 19 6.02 1.22 2.30
N VAL A 20 5.71 2.26 3.08
CA VAL A 20 4.47 2.37 3.84
C VAL A 20 3.77 3.65 3.43
N SER A 21 2.55 3.53 2.94
CA SER A 21 1.72 4.68 2.61
C SER A 21 0.47 4.68 3.48
N GLN A 22 0.06 5.86 3.93
CA GLN A 22 -1.17 6.07 4.68
C GLN A 22 -1.88 7.31 4.12
N SER A 23 -3.20 7.25 4.00
CA SER A 23 -4.03 8.40 3.61
C SER A 23 -5.38 8.33 4.29
N ASP A 24 -5.89 9.47 4.74
CA ASP A 24 -7.29 9.60 5.12
C ASP A 24 -8.13 9.84 3.86
N MET A 25 -8.65 8.75 3.30
CA MET A 25 -9.54 8.81 2.15
C MET A 25 -11.00 9.02 2.54
N LEU A 26 -11.40 8.71 3.77
CA LEU A 26 -12.79 8.77 4.20
C LEU A 26 -13.25 10.20 4.41
N ALA A 27 -12.50 11.01 5.16
CA ALA A 27 -12.89 12.39 5.46
C ALA A 27 -13.17 13.25 4.19
N PRO A 28 -12.32 13.27 3.15
CA PRO A 28 -12.63 14.05 1.96
C PRO A 28 -13.80 13.49 1.16
N MET A 29 -14.02 12.18 1.14
CA MET A 29 -15.15 11.58 0.44
C MET A 29 -16.47 11.83 1.17
N LEU A 30 -16.45 11.84 2.51
CA LEU A 30 -17.60 12.23 3.33
C LEU A 30 -17.97 13.69 3.13
N VAL A 31 -17.00 14.61 3.07
CA VAL A 31 -17.28 16.03 2.78
C VAL A 31 -17.87 16.21 1.39
N LEU A 32 -17.45 15.39 0.42
CA LEU A 32 -17.91 15.49 -0.97
C LEU A 32 -19.33 14.93 -1.17
N LEU A 33 -19.62 13.78 -0.56
CA LEU A 33 -20.88 13.05 -0.78
C LEU A 33 -21.93 13.31 0.30
N ASP A 34 -21.51 13.82 1.47
CA ASP A 34 -22.35 14.10 2.64
C ASP A 34 -23.20 12.90 3.09
N ASN A 35 -22.75 11.68 2.76
CA ASN A 35 -23.48 10.44 2.97
C ASN A 35 -22.51 9.25 3.10
N MET A 36 -22.60 8.50 4.20
CA MET A 36 -21.69 7.37 4.47
C MET A 36 -21.97 6.16 3.56
N GLU A 37 -23.23 5.88 3.25
CA GLU A 37 -23.65 4.81 2.34
C GLU A 37 -23.14 5.05 0.91
N ASP A 38 -23.15 6.30 0.46
CA ASP A 38 -22.61 6.69 -0.85
C ASP A 38 -21.09 6.53 -0.89
N VAL A 39 -20.38 6.94 0.19
CA VAL A 39 -18.94 6.70 0.34
C VAL A 39 -18.62 5.19 0.30
N ALA A 40 -19.40 4.36 1.01
CA ALA A 40 -19.23 2.91 1.00
C ALA A 40 -19.39 2.32 -0.41
N ARG A 41 -20.38 2.78 -1.18
CA ARG A 41 -20.60 2.37 -2.57
C ARG A 41 -19.44 2.75 -3.50
N VAL A 42 -18.83 3.92 -3.33
CA VAL A 42 -17.62 4.28 -4.09
C VAL A 42 -16.49 3.28 -3.85
N PHE A 43 -16.24 2.95 -2.58
CA PHE A 43 -15.17 2.01 -2.24
C PHE A 43 -15.53 0.56 -2.53
N GLU A 44 -16.80 0.19 -2.69
CA GLU A 44 -17.21 -1.16 -3.09
C GLU A 44 -16.63 -1.53 -4.46
N GLN A 45 -16.74 -0.61 -5.43
CA GLN A 45 -16.26 -0.82 -6.81
C GLN A 45 -14.82 -0.35 -7.04
N ALA A 46 -14.23 0.40 -6.10
CA ALA A 46 -12.86 0.87 -6.23
C ALA A 46 -11.83 -0.27 -6.16
N LEU A 47 -10.73 -0.12 -6.91
CA LEU A 47 -9.55 -1.00 -6.86
C LEU A 47 -8.70 -0.77 -5.60
N ILE A 48 -8.95 0.32 -4.88
CA ILE A 48 -8.26 0.71 -3.66
C ILE A 48 -9.24 0.78 -2.50
N SER A 49 -8.82 0.31 -1.34
CA SER A 49 -9.60 0.41 -0.11
C SER A 49 -9.49 1.82 0.48
N PRO A 50 -10.41 2.20 1.38
CA PRO A 50 -10.33 3.46 2.13
C PRO A 50 -9.00 3.64 2.88
N GLU A 51 -8.34 2.55 3.26
CA GLU A 51 -7.06 2.51 3.95
C GLU A 51 -5.85 2.63 3.00
N LEU A 52 -6.05 3.05 1.75
CA LEU A 52 -5.01 3.16 0.70
C LEU A 52 -4.35 1.79 0.37
N GLN A 53 -5.10 0.69 0.49
CA GLN A 53 -4.61 -0.63 0.12
C GLN A 53 -5.22 -1.10 -1.20
N TRP A 54 -4.40 -1.60 -2.12
CA TRP A 54 -4.92 -2.23 -3.33
C TRP A 54 -5.76 -3.44 -2.96
N LYS A 55 -7.02 -3.47 -3.40
CA LYS A 55 -7.83 -4.67 -3.33
C LYS A 55 -7.11 -5.73 -4.17
N ARG A 56 -6.83 -6.87 -3.55
CA ARG A 56 -6.20 -8.00 -4.22
C ARG A 56 -7.24 -8.66 -5.13
N VAL A 57 -7.46 -8.04 -6.28
CA VAL A 57 -8.42 -8.45 -7.29
C VAL A 57 -7.80 -9.64 -8.04
N LEU A 58 -8.41 -10.82 -7.91
CA LEU A 58 -7.96 -12.10 -8.51
C LEU A 58 -8.16 -12.15 -10.03
N TYR A 59 -7.75 -11.10 -10.75
CA TYR A 59 -7.66 -11.12 -12.20
C TYR A 59 -6.20 -11.36 -12.56
N TYR A 60 -5.97 -12.28 -13.50
CA TYR A 60 -4.71 -12.96 -13.83
C TYR A 60 -3.49 -12.10 -14.24
N ASN A 61 -3.46 -10.79 -13.96
CA ASN A 61 -2.29 -9.94 -14.14
C ASN A 61 -2.13 -8.90 -13.01
N ALA A 62 -2.47 -9.25 -11.77
CA ALA A 62 -1.94 -8.50 -10.64
C ALA A 62 -0.42 -8.77 -10.60
N LEU A 63 0.37 -7.98 -11.34
CA LEU A 63 1.74 -7.72 -10.92
C LEU A 63 1.61 -7.24 -9.49
N PRO A 64 1.98 -8.04 -8.48
CA PRO A 64 2.04 -7.46 -7.17
C PRO A 64 3.09 -6.37 -7.31
N LEU A 65 2.77 -5.13 -6.93
CA LEU A 65 3.80 -4.25 -6.38
C LEU A 65 4.24 -4.84 -5.03
N ARG A 66 4.63 -6.13 -5.02
CA ARG A 66 5.46 -6.72 -4.01
C ARG A 66 6.81 -6.06 -4.26
N CYS A 67 7.16 -5.10 -3.41
CA CYS A 67 8.54 -5.12 -2.92
C CYS A 67 8.74 -6.50 -2.30
N SER A 68 9.21 -7.43 -3.11
CA SER A 68 9.61 -8.76 -2.65
C SER A 68 10.71 -8.54 -1.63
N ILE A 69 10.40 -8.76 -0.36
CA ILE A 69 11.44 -9.03 0.64
C ILE A 69 12.15 -10.28 0.12
N SER A 70 13.30 -10.09 -0.50
CA SER A 70 14.28 -11.15 -0.63
C SER A 70 14.70 -11.49 0.80
N THR A 71 14.14 -12.56 1.35
CA THR A 71 14.77 -13.23 2.49
C THR A 71 16.04 -13.89 1.95
N HIS A 72 17.07 -13.11 1.64
CA HIS A 72 18.41 -13.65 1.57
C HIS A 72 18.80 -13.97 3.00
N SER A 73 18.69 -15.24 3.35
CA SER A 73 19.42 -15.82 4.47
C SER A 73 20.91 -15.64 4.18
N SER A 74 21.45 -14.53 4.66
CA SER A 74 22.88 -14.28 4.67
C SER A 74 23.49 -15.20 5.74
N THR A 75 23.79 -16.45 5.39
CA THR A 75 24.84 -17.19 6.08
C THR A 75 26.17 -16.53 5.72
N PRO A 76 26.89 -15.90 6.68
CA PRO A 76 28.19 -15.35 6.37
C PRO A 76 29.15 -16.50 6.06
N LYS A 77 29.70 -16.54 4.84
CA LYS A 77 30.86 -17.38 4.56
C LYS A 77 32.05 -16.77 5.31
N LEU A 78 32.48 -17.49 6.34
CA LEU A 78 33.78 -17.29 6.98
C LEU A 78 34.86 -17.52 5.93
N TYR A 79 35.64 -16.49 5.64
CA TYR A 79 37.00 -16.60 5.10
C TYR A 79 37.97 -16.21 6.21
#